data_AF-A0A139HWY4-F1
#
_entry.id   AF-A0A139HWY4-F1
#
_cell.length_a   1.000
_cell.length_b   1.000
_cell.length_c   1.000
_cell.angle_alpha   90.00
_cell.angle_beta   90.00
_cell.angle_gamma   90.00
#
_symmetry.space_group_name_H-M   'P 1'
#
loop_
_entity.id
_entity.type
_entity.pdbx_description
1 polymer ?
#
loop_
_entity_poly.entity_id
_entity_poly.type
_entity_poly.pdbx_seq_one_letter_code
_entity_poly.pdbx_strand_id
1 'polypeptide(L)'
;MLDKRGRNMAELSFLETSAVSGYRLQKTFEASKTSYRLLMFLNIMRKVVRSTRTQKLDDGSLKKLTLAELRDQLFNRHGAPPNGAAAKLAEKVKEIQQVSDFPAFLRHMDITPPNPRSFTTFLRSTIQKSHERGYSKQALTQEQALTLRMEREGPDVERPEGMCPAEIRGQNLTFFPNQQRGGGGGGGGGRGRGDRGRGRRGGFRGRGF
;
A
#
# COMPACT_ATOMS: atom_id res chain seq x y z
N MET A 1 0.09 -1.42 10.70
CA MET A 1 -0.93 -2.34 11.23
C MET A 1 -1.36 -1.95 12.63
N LEU A 2 -0.46 -1.61 13.57
CA LEU A 2 -0.81 -1.06 14.89
C LEU A 2 -0.50 0.45 14.97
N ASP A 3 -1.38 1.25 15.55
CA ASP A 3 -1.60 2.65 15.17
C ASP A 3 -1.11 3.75 16.15
N LYS A 4 -0.51 4.82 15.60
CA LYS A 4 -1.17 6.15 15.64
C LYS A 4 -1.25 6.90 14.26
N ARG A 5 -0.65 6.40 13.15
CA ARG A 5 -1.11 6.67 11.75
C ARG A 5 -1.25 5.45 10.78
N GLY A 6 -1.30 4.20 11.24
CA GLY A 6 -1.57 2.97 10.48
C GLY A 6 -3.06 2.56 10.38
N ARG A 7 -3.33 1.44 9.67
CA ARG A 7 -4.70 0.97 9.29
C ARG A 7 -5.57 0.35 10.39
N ASN A 8 -5.31 0.59 11.69
CA ASN A 8 -6.11 0.03 12.79
C ASN A 8 -6.36 -1.50 12.72
N MET A 9 -5.30 -2.27 12.42
CA MET A 9 -5.31 -3.74 12.34
C MET A 9 -4.48 -4.31 13.49
N ALA A 10 -4.93 -3.99 14.70
CA ALA A 10 -4.22 -4.31 15.92
C ALA A 10 -4.22 -5.81 16.26
N GLU A 11 -5.30 -6.47 15.88
CA GLU A 11 -5.55 -7.90 16.05
C GLU A 11 -4.54 -8.80 15.33
N LEU A 12 -3.77 -8.27 14.37
CA LEU A 12 -2.76 -9.05 13.65
C LEU A 12 -1.46 -9.25 14.45
N SER A 13 -1.33 -8.60 15.61
CA SER A 13 -0.28 -8.90 16.59
C SER A 13 -0.45 -10.26 17.27
N PHE A 14 -1.67 -10.82 17.27
CA PHE A 14 -1.92 -12.16 17.77
C PHE A 14 -1.33 -13.19 16.83
N LEU A 15 -0.30 -13.93 17.25
CA LEU A 15 0.35 -14.95 16.44
C LEU A 15 -0.40 -16.28 16.60
N GLU A 16 -1.19 -16.62 15.58
CA GLU A 16 -1.99 -17.84 15.58
C GLU A 16 -1.11 -19.10 15.66
N THR A 17 -1.58 -20.14 16.34
CA THR A 17 -0.91 -21.45 16.45
C THR A 17 -1.12 -22.32 15.22
N SER A 18 -2.27 -22.21 14.55
CA SER A 18 -2.59 -22.88 13.29
C SER A 18 -1.44 -22.91 12.31
N ALA A 19 -1.28 -24.02 11.60
CA ALA A 19 -0.31 -24.15 10.52
C ALA A 19 -0.58 -23.15 9.37
N VAL A 20 -1.86 -22.81 9.13
CA VAL A 20 -2.31 -21.88 8.10
C VAL A 20 -3.29 -20.89 8.72
N SER A 21 -3.07 -19.59 8.56
CA SER A 21 -4.02 -18.55 8.99
C SER A 21 -4.55 -17.80 7.76
N GLY A 22 -5.76 -18.15 7.33
CA GLY A 22 -6.43 -17.51 6.20
C GLY A 22 -6.67 -16.01 6.46
N TYR A 23 -7.11 -15.67 7.66
CA TYR A 23 -7.31 -14.28 8.07
C TYR A 23 -6.02 -13.47 8.02
N ARG A 24 -4.89 -13.98 8.54
CA ARG A 24 -3.61 -13.27 8.47
C ARG A 24 -3.21 -13.02 7.02
N LEU A 25 -3.29 -14.05 6.18
CA LEU A 25 -2.99 -13.91 4.75
C LEU A 25 -3.86 -12.83 4.11
N GLN A 26 -5.17 -12.85 4.35
CA GLN A 26 -6.09 -11.88 3.79
C GLN A 26 -5.81 -10.46 4.32
N LYS A 27 -5.71 -10.25 5.63
CA LYS A 27 -5.52 -8.91 6.19
C LYS A 27 -4.14 -8.34 5.92
N THR A 28 -3.09 -9.17 5.88
CA THR A 28 -1.77 -8.75 5.40
C THR A 28 -1.83 -8.33 3.94
N PHE A 29 -2.58 -9.04 3.10
CA PHE A 29 -2.79 -8.63 1.72
C PHE A 29 -3.51 -7.28 1.64
N GLU A 30 -4.64 -7.16 2.33
CA GLU A 30 -5.46 -5.93 2.37
C GLU A 30 -4.63 -4.72 2.80
N ALA A 31 -3.84 -4.85 3.86
CA ALA A 31 -3.01 -3.79 4.42
C ALA A 31 -2.03 -3.17 3.41
N SER A 32 -1.54 -3.98 2.47
CA SER A 32 -0.53 -3.60 1.48
C SER A 32 -1.07 -3.60 0.03
N LYS A 33 -2.40 -3.67 -0.15
CA LYS A 33 -3.07 -3.78 -1.46
C LYS A 33 -2.62 -2.73 -2.47
N THR A 34 -2.44 -1.48 -2.04
CA THR A 34 -1.98 -0.39 -2.91
C THR A 34 -0.57 -0.64 -3.43
N SER A 35 0.35 -1.03 -2.56
CA SER A 35 1.74 -1.35 -2.93
C SER A 35 1.80 -2.53 -3.90
N TYR A 36 0.98 -3.57 -3.67
CA TYR A 36 0.90 -4.71 -4.59
C TYR A 36 0.37 -4.32 -5.97
N ARG A 37 -0.64 -3.45 -6.04
CA ARG A 37 -1.13 -2.91 -7.33
C ARG A 37 -0.05 -2.14 -8.07
N LEU A 38 0.75 -1.32 -7.37
CA LEU A 38 1.87 -0.62 -7.99
C LEU A 38 2.93 -1.60 -8.53
N LEU A 39 3.27 -2.66 -7.78
CA LEU A 39 4.21 -3.68 -8.25
C LEU A 39 3.68 -4.44 -9.47
N MET A 40 2.40 -4.82 -9.49
CA MET A 40 1.78 -5.47 -10.65
C MET A 40 1.76 -4.53 -11.86
N PHE A 41 1.46 -3.25 -11.66
CA PHE A 41 1.52 -2.24 -12.71
C PHE A 41 2.94 -2.12 -13.30
N LEU A 42 3.97 -2.05 -12.45
CA LEU A 42 5.36 -2.05 -12.89
C LEU A 42 5.72 -3.32 -13.68
N ASN A 43 5.22 -4.49 -13.27
CA ASN A 43 5.42 -5.73 -14.02
C ASN A 43 4.73 -5.69 -15.39
N ILE A 44 3.50 -5.17 -15.48
CA ILE A 44 2.79 -4.96 -16.75
C ILE A 44 3.60 -4.04 -17.66
N MET A 45 4.07 -2.89 -17.16
CA MET A 45 4.86 -1.95 -17.94
C MET A 45 6.16 -2.58 -18.45
N ARG A 46 6.86 -3.34 -17.59
CA ARG A 46 8.04 -4.12 -17.98
C ARG A 46 7.72 -5.11 -19.10
N LYS A 47 6.60 -5.83 -19.01
CA LYS A 47 6.17 -6.78 -20.06
C LYS A 47 5.85 -6.06 -21.37
N VAL A 48 5.15 -4.92 -21.31
CA VAL A 48 4.84 -4.09 -22.49
C VAL A 48 6.14 -3.66 -23.19
N VAL A 49 7.10 -3.09 -22.45
CA VAL A 49 8.39 -2.65 -23.00
C VAL A 49 9.21 -3.81 -23.56
N ARG A 50 9.14 -5.01 -22.95
CA ARG A 50 9.80 -6.19 -23.52
C ARG A 50 9.11 -6.68 -24.79
N SER A 51 7.78 -6.63 -24.82
CA SER A 51 6.97 -7.12 -25.94
C SER A 51 7.12 -6.25 -27.19
N THR A 52 7.34 -4.93 -27.06
CA THR A 52 7.56 -4.04 -28.22
C THR A 52 8.79 -4.41 -29.04
N ARG A 53 9.74 -5.14 -28.46
CA ARG A 53 10.90 -5.68 -29.18
C ARG A 53 10.59 -6.99 -29.92
N THR A 54 9.36 -7.46 -29.89
CA THR A 54 8.93 -8.72 -30.52
C THR A 54 7.73 -8.43 -31.41
N GLN A 55 7.90 -8.65 -32.72
CA GLN A 55 6.84 -8.53 -33.70
C GLN A 55 6.32 -9.93 -34.02
N LYS A 56 4.99 -10.10 -34.02
CA LYS A 56 4.35 -11.31 -34.53
C LYS A 56 4.23 -11.17 -36.05
N LEU A 57 4.72 -12.17 -36.78
CA LEU A 57 4.61 -12.27 -38.23
C LEU A 57 3.29 -12.93 -38.63
N ASP A 58 2.92 -12.83 -39.90
CA ASP A 58 1.64 -13.33 -40.44
C ASP A 58 1.54 -14.87 -40.37
N ASP A 59 2.67 -15.56 -40.38
CA ASP A 59 2.79 -17.01 -40.15
C ASP A 59 2.62 -17.42 -38.67
N GLY A 60 2.41 -16.44 -37.78
CA GLY A 60 2.27 -16.64 -36.35
C GLY A 60 3.58 -16.70 -35.57
N SER A 61 4.73 -16.67 -36.24
CA SER A 61 6.05 -16.70 -35.61
C SER A 61 6.39 -15.36 -34.94
N LEU A 62 7.30 -15.40 -33.96
CA LEU A 62 7.74 -14.21 -33.23
C LEU A 62 9.14 -13.80 -33.69
N LYS A 63 9.26 -12.65 -34.35
CA LYS A 63 10.53 -12.04 -34.72
C LYS A 63 10.95 -11.03 -33.65
N LYS A 64 12.16 -11.16 -33.13
CA LYS A 64 12.76 -10.15 -32.25
C LYS A 64 13.35 -9.03 -33.11
N LEU A 65 12.89 -7.80 -32.89
CA LEU A 65 13.37 -6.61 -33.59
C LEU A 65 14.77 -6.23 -33.11
N THR A 66 15.61 -5.85 -34.07
CA THR A 66 16.86 -5.14 -33.82
C THR A 66 16.58 -3.72 -33.29
N LEU A 67 17.59 -3.08 -32.68
CA LEU A 67 17.42 -1.71 -32.17
C LEU A 67 17.19 -0.70 -33.31
N ALA A 68 17.79 -0.93 -34.48
CA ALA A 68 17.57 -0.10 -35.66
C ALA A 68 16.12 -0.22 -36.15
N GLU A 69 15.60 -1.44 -36.33
CA GLU A 69 14.20 -1.65 -36.73
C GLU A 69 13.21 -1.06 -35.71
N LEU A 70 13.48 -1.20 -34.41
CA LEU A 70 12.64 -0.62 -33.36
C LEU A 70 12.65 0.91 -33.41
N ARG A 71 13.83 1.52 -33.58
CA ARG A 71 13.97 2.97 -33.74
C ARG A 71 13.19 3.46 -34.95
N ASP A 72 13.37 2.81 -36.09
CA ASP A 72 12.74 3.22 -37.34
C ASP A 72 11.21 3.06 -37.25
N GLN A 73 10.70 2.00 -36.62
CA GLN A 73 9.28 1.84 -36.33
C GLN A 73 8.73 2.94 -35.41
N LEU A 74 9.45 3.28 -34.33
CA LEU A 74 9.03 4.35 -33.42
C LEU A 74 9.04 5.71 -34.12
N PHE A 75 10.04 5.97 -34.96
CA PHE A 75 10.16 7.21 -35.71
C PHE A 75 9.01 7.35 -36.72
N ASN A 76 8.70 6.28 -37.46
CA ASN A 76 7.60 6.24 -38.43
C ASN A 76 6.23 6.44 -37.78
N ARG A 77 6.08 6.06 -36.50
CA ARG A 77 4.85 6.28 -35.73
C ARG A 77 4.88 7.58 -34.92
N HIS A 78 5.91 8.40 -35.06
CA HIS A 78 6.14 9.61 -34.28
C HIS A 78 6.07 9.37 -32.76
N GLY A 79 6.56 8.22 -32.30
CA GLY A 79 6.50 7.80 -30.90
C GLY A 79 5.11 7.36 -30.42
N ALA A 80 4.10 7.34 -31.28
CA ALA A 80 2.78 6.88 -30.90
C ALA A 80 2.79 5.36 -30.59
N PRO A 81 2.09 4.93 -29.52
CA PRO A 81 2.02 3.52 -29.19
C PRO A 81 1.26 2.73 -30.27
N PRO A 82 1.42 1.40 -30.32
CA PRO A 82 0.65 0.56 -31.23
C PRO A 82 -0.87 0.72 -31.08
N ASN A 83 -1.62 0.56 -32.17
CA ASN A 83 -3.08 0.61 -32.15
C ASN A 83 -3.63 -0.40 -31.13
N GLY A 84 -4.54 0.05 -30.26
CA GLY A 84 -5.11 -0.76 -29.19
C GLY A 84 -4.18 -0.99 -27.98
N ALA A 85 -2.94 -0.49 -27.97
CA ALA A 85 -2.04 -0.65 -26.81
C ALA A 85 -2.59 0.04 -25.55
N ALA A 86 -3.17 1.23 -25.68
CA ALA A 86 -3.80 1.94 -24.57
C ALA A 86 -5.02 1.17 -24.02
N ALA A 87 -5.85 0.60 -24.91
CA ALA A 87 -7.01 -0.21 -24.52
C ALA A 87 -6.57 -1.49 -23.77
N LYS A 88 -5.57 -2.20 -24.30
CA LYS A 88 -4.98 -3.38 -23.63
C LYS A 88 -4.38 -3.03 -22.28
N LEU A 89 -3.67 -1.91 -22.18
CA LEU A 89 -3.11 -1.46 -20.90
C LEU A 89 -4.22 -1.14 -19.89
N ALA A 90 -5.28 -0.45 -20.32
CA ALA A 90 -6.42 -0.14 -19.46
C ALA A 90 -7.14 -1.41 -18.97
N GLU A 91 -7.29 -2.42 -19.83
CA GLU A 91 -7.82 -3.74 -19.47
C GLU A 91 -6.94 -4.41 -18.41
N LYS A 92 -5.61 -4.43 -18.60
CA LYS A 92 -4.66 -4.97 -17.60
C LYS A 92 -4.69 -4.20 -16.28
N VAL A 93 -4.88 -2.88 -16.32
CA VAL A 93 -5.06 -2.08 -15.10
C VAL A 93 -6.35 -2.46 -14.37
N LYS A 94 -7.45 -2.70 -15.08
CA LYS A 94 -8.71 -3.19 -14.48
C LYS A 94 -8.52 -4.57 -13.84
N GLU A 95 -7.84 -5.50 -14.52
CA GLU A 95 -7.53 -6.83 -13.98
C GLU A 95 -6.80 -6.75 -12.62
N ILE A 96 -5.70 -5.98 -12.54
CA ILE A 96 -4.92 -5.89 -11.30
C ILE A 96 -5.68 -5.19 -10.16
N GLN A 97 -6.70 -4.38 -10.48
CA GLN A 97 -7.56 -3.78 -9.47
C GLN A 97 -8.47 -4.82 -8.79
N GLN A 98 -8.84 -5.89 -9.50
CA GLN A 98 -9.68 -6.97 -8.96
C GLN A 98 -8.92 -7.95 -8.07
N VAL A 99 -7.59 -7.94 -8.11
CA VAL A 99 -6.76 -8.82 -7.28
C VAL A 99 -6.96 -8.51 -5.79
N SER A 100 -7.36 -9.53 -5.03
CA SER A 100 -7.73 -9.45 -3.61
C SER A 100 -6.95 -10.40 -2.70
N ASP A 101 -6.10 -11.27 -3.26
CA ASP A 101 -5.35 -12.26 -2.48
C ASP A 101 -3.92 -12.46 -3.01
N PHE A 102 -3.11 -13.10 -2.18
CA PHE A 102 -1.70 -13.38 -2.49
C PHE A 102 -1.52 -14.33 -3.68
N PRO A 103 -2.24 -15.47 -3.80
CA PRO A 103 -2.11 -16.34 -4.97
C PRO A 103 -2.34 -15.60 -6.29
N ALA A 104 -3.39 -14.78 -6.39
CA ALA A 104 -3.69 -13.98 -7.57
C ALA A 104 -2.60 -12.95 -7.85
N PHE A 105 -2.14 -12.24 -6.81
CA PHE A 105 -1.02 -11.31 -6.93
C PHE A 105 0.25 -12.00 -7.49
N LEU A 106 0.63 -13.14 -6.93
CA LEU A 106 1.83 -13.87 -7.35
C LEU A 106 1.73 -14.37 -8.79
N ARG A 107 0.55 -14.84 -9.22
CA ARG A 107 0.28 -15.17 -10.63
C ARG A 107 0.50 -13.97 -11.56
N HIS A 108 0.03 -12.78 -11.19
CA HIS A 108 0.26 -11.55 -11.97
C HIS A 108 1.75 -11.13 -12.02
N MET A 109 2.52 -11.55 -11.02
CA MET A 109 3.97 -11.33 -10.95
C MET A 109 4.79 -12.44 -11.63
N ASP A 110 4.13 -13.45 -12.22
CA ASP A 110 4.76 -14.66 -12.78
C ASP A 110 5.59 -15.44 -11.75
N ILE A 111 5.14 -15.43 -10.49
CA ILE A 111 5.76 -16.14 -9.37
C ILE A 111 4.85 -17.30 -8.97
N THR A 112 5.41 -18.50 -8.85
CA THR A 112 4.66 -19.66 -8.35
C THR A 112 4.22 -19.40 -6.91
N PRO A 113 2.92 -19.51 -6.59
CA PRO A 113 2.44 -19.25 -5.24
C PRO A 113 3.05 -20.27 -4.25
N PRO A 114 3.59 -19.83 -3.11
CA PRO A 114 4.12 -20.73 -2.10
C PRO A 114 2.98 -21.51 -1.43
N ASN A 115 3.32 -22.65 -0.82
CA ASN A 115 2.41 -23.38 0.05
C ASN A 115 1.87 -22.43 1.16
N PRO A 116 0.54 -22.34 1.37
CA PRO A 116 -0.06 -21.51 2.41
C PRO A 116 0.55 -21.70 3.80
N ARG A 117 0.94 -22.94 4.15
CA ARG A 117 1.61 -23.25 5.42
C ARG A 117 2.95 -22.52 5.53
N SER A 118 3.82 -22.74 4.55
CA SER A 118 5.15 -22.10 4.50
C SER A 118 5.03 -20.57 4.50
N PHE A 119 4.02 -20.03 3.81
CA PHE A 119 3.85 -18.59 3.74
C PHE A 119 3.32 -17.99 5.05
N THR A 120 2.40 -18.68 5.72
CA THR A 120 1.94 -18.28 7.06
C THR A 120 3.10 -18.30 8.06
N THR A 121 3.95 -19.33 8.01
CA THR A 121 5.18 -19.42 8.82
C THR A 121 6.14 -18.26 8.51
N PHE A 122 6.35 -17.95 7.22
CA PHE A 122 7.18 -16.83 6.80
C PHE A 122 6.67 -15.49 7.37
N LEU A 123 5.37 -15.21 7.26
CA LEU A 123 4.77 -13.98 7.80
C LEU A 123 4.93 -13.88 9.32
N ARG A 124 4.70 -14.98 10.06
CA ARG A 124 4.93 -15.03 11.51
C ARG A 124 6.39 -14.75 11.88
N SER A 125 7.33 -15.43 11.21
CA SER A 125 8.76 -15.25 11.44
C SER A 125 9.23 -13.82 11.12
N THR A 126 8.60 -13.16 10.13
CA THR A 126 8.93 -11.78 9.77
C THR A 126 8.53 -10.82 10.87
N ILE A 127 7.38 -11.02 11.51
CA ILE A 127 6.94 -10.22 12.66
C ILE A 127 7.89 -10.43 13.85
N GLN A 128 8.21 -11.69 14.17
CA GLN A 128 9.14 -12.03 15.26
C GLN A 128 10.51 -11.37 15.05
N LYS A 129 11.12 -11.57 13.86
CA LYS A 129 12.41 -10.94 13.50
C LYS A 129 12.35 -9.41 13.52
N SER A 130 11.21 -8.83 13.14
CA SER A 130 11.01 -7.38 13.20
C SER A 130 11.01 -6.87 14.65
N HIS A 131 10.40 -7.62 15.58
CA HIS A 131 10.47 -7.32 17.02
C HIS A 131 11.89 -7.50 17.57
N GLU A 132 12.55 -8.62 17.27
CA GLU A 132 13.94 -8.90 17.71
C GLU A 132 14.92 -7.80 17.26
N ARG A 133 14.76 -7.29 16.03
CA ARG A 133 15.60 -6.23 15.48
C ARG A 133 15.19 -4.81 15.93
N GLY A 134 14.13 -4.69 16.73
CA GLY A 134 13.64 -3.41 17.22
C GLY A 134 13.00 -2.51 16.15
N TYR A 135 12.73 -3.01 14.94
CA TYR A 135 11.96 -2.28 13.93
C TYR A 135 10.51 -2.07 14.33
N SER A 136 10.01 -2.96 15.19
CA SER A 136 8.66 -2.93 15.73
C SER A 136 8.64 -3.20 17.22
N LYS A 137 7.74 -2.53 17.94
CA LYS A 137 7.49 -2.81 19.36
C LYS A 137 6.24 -3.67 19.51
N GLN A 138 6.32 -4.66 20.39
CA GLN A 138 5.16 -5.42 20.81
C GLN A 138 4.30 -4.55 21.73
N ALA A 139 3.34 -3.85 21.13
CA ALA A 139 2.45 -2.94 21.86
C ALA A 139 1.38 -3.70 22.68
N LEU A 140 1.05 -4.93 22.28
CA LEU A 140 0.04 -5.78 22.90
C LEU A 140 0.63 -7.11 23.35
N THR A 141 0.18 -7.58 24.51
CA THR A 141 0.35 -8.98 24.92
C THR A 141 -0.46 -9.90 23.99
N GLN A 142 -0.13 -11.19 23.93
CA GLN A 142 -0.85 -12.13 23.05
C GLN A 142 -2.30 -12.30 23.50
N GLU A 143 -2.56 -12.25 24.80
CA GLU A 143 -3.88 -12.33 25.43
C GLU A 143 -4.75 -11.12 25.07
N GLN A 144 -4.18 -9.92 25.05
CA GLN A 144 -4.89 -8.71 24.61
C GLN A 144 -5.13 -8.71 23.10
N ALA A 145 -4.15 -9.19 22.32
CA ALA A 145 -4.30 -9.32 20.88
C ALA A 145 -5.36 -10.38 20.51
N LEU A 146 -5.47 -11.46 21.31
CA LEU A 146 -6.52 -12.47 21.20
C LEU A 146 -7.91 -11.86 21.43
N THR A 147 -8.07 -11.02 22.44
CA THR A 147 -9.33 -10.28 22.68
C THR A 147 -9.76 -9.50 21.44
N LEU A 148 -8.86 -8.69 20.86
CA LEU A 148 -9.14 -7.94 19.63
C LEU A 148 -9.46 -8.85 18.45
N ARG A 149 -8.82 -10.02 18.39
CA ARG A 149 -9.03 -10.95 17.31
C ARG A 149 -10.40 -11.61 17.39
N MET A 150 -10.83 -11.97 18.60
CA MET A 150 -12.17 -12.49 18.86
C MET A 150 -13.26 -11.46 18.55
N GLU A 151 -13.02 -10.17 18.83
CA GLU A 151 -13.95 -9.09 18.45
C GLU A 151 -14.10 -8.93 16.93
N ARG A 152 -13.06 -9.26 16.15
CA ARG A 152 -13.03 -9.10 14.69
C ARG A 152 -13.51 -10.33 13.92
N GLU A 153 -13.08 -11.52 14.32
CA GLU A 153 -13.32 -12.78 13.61
C GLU A 153 -14.42 -13.63 14.27
N GLY A 154 -14.73 -13.38 15.56
CA GLY A 154 -15.75 -14.10 16.31
C GLY A 154 -15.15 -15.08 17.35
N PRO A 155 -16.00 -15.87 18.03
CA PRO A 155 -15.56 -16.76 19.12
C PRO A 155 -14.74 -17.96 18.64
N ASP A 156 -14.79 -18.29 17.35
CA ASP A 156 -14.16 -19.46 16.72
C ASP A 156 -12.65 -19.29 16.45
N VAL A 157 -12.07 -18.17 16.88
CA VAL A 157 -10.62 -17.96 16.82
C VAL A 157 -9.92 -19.03 17.64
N GLU A 158 -8.97 -19.72 17.02
CA GLU A 158 -8.14 -20.74 17.66
C GLU A 158 -7.36 -20.16 18.84
N ARG A 159 -7.37 -20.89 19.96
CA ARG A 159 -6.74 -20.48 21.20
C ARG A 159 -5.66 -21.50 21.58
N PRO A 160 -4.43 -21.05 21.87
CA PRO A 160 -3.45 -21.90 22.51
C PRO A 160 -3.99 -22.44 23.84
N GLU A 161 -3.65 -23.68 24.17
CA GLU A 161 -4.07 -24.31 25.43
C GLU A 161 -3.61 -23.47 26.63
N GLY A 162 -4.55 -23.12 27.52
CA GLY A 162 -4.30 -22.28 28.69
C GLY A 162 -4.28 -20.76 28.46
N MET A 163 -4.39 -20.28 27.22
CA MET A 163 -4.44 -18.84 26.93
C MET A 163 -5.85 -18.27 27.12
N CYS A 164 -6.00 -17.26 27.97
CA CYS A 164 -7.27 -16.57 28.21
C CYS A 164 -7.22 -15.13 27.66
N PRO A 165 -8.32 -14.63 27.05
CA PRO A 165 -8.41 -13.23 26.62
C PRO A 165 -8.21 -12.27 27.81
N ALA A 166 -7.46 -11.18 27.59
CA ALA A 166 -7.18 -10.17 28.62
C ALA A 166 -7.81 -8.81 28.28
N GLU A 167 -8.13 -8.02 29.32
CA GLU A 167 -8.65 -6.66 29.16
C GLU A 167 -7.63 -5.71 28.53
N ILE A 168 -8.12 -4.83 27.65
CA ILE A 168 -7.33 -3.81 26.97
C ILE A 168 -7.57 -2.47 27.67
N ARG A 169 -6.68 -2.11 28.59
CA ARG A 169 -6.78 -0.82 29.31
C ARG A 169 -6.02 0.29 28.60
N GLY A 170 -6.74 1.22 27.97
CA GLY A 170 -6.35 2.62 27.76
C GLY A 170 -5.00 2.95 27.10
N GLN A 171 -4.33 2.00 26.42
CA GLN A 171 -2.99 2.24 25.88
C GLN A 171 -3.01 2.81 24.46
N ASN A 172 -2.14 3.79 24.22
CA ASN A 172 -1.86 4.33 22.90
C ASN A 172 -0.87 3.40 22.17
N LEU A 173 -1.38 2.42 21.43
CA LEU A 173 -0.64 1.27 20.90
C LEU A 173 0.06 1.57 19.55
N THR A 174 1.34 1.98 19.57
CA THR A 174 2.08 2.25 18.32
C THR A 174 3.07 1.13 17.96
N PHE A 175 3.16 0.78 16.68
CA PHE A 175 4.11 -0.23 16.18
C PHE A 175 5.54 0.32 16.03
N PHE A 176 5.71 1.63 15.80
CA PHE A 176 6.97 2.23 15.39
C PHE A 176 7.60 3.11 16.49
N PRO A 177 8.87 2.87 16.88
CA PRO A 177 9.50 3.47 18.06
C PRO A 177 9.60 5.01 18.12
N ASN A 178 9.43 5.76 17.02
CA ASN A 178 9.83 7.17 16.94
C ASN A 178 8.71 8.18 16.58
N GLN A 179 7.43 7.84 16.74
CA GLN A 179 6.34 8.77 16.40
C GLN A 179 5.87 9.71 17.52
N GLN A 180 6.54 9.76 18.68
CA GLN A 180 6.20 10.71 19.74
C GLN A 180 7.05 11.99 19.67
N ARG A 181 6.31 13.11 19.56
CA ARG A 181 6.69 14.54 19.67
C ARG A 181 7.12 15.29 18.39
N GLY A 182 6.11 15.59 17.56
CA GLY A 182 5.93 16.95 17.04
C GLY A 182 4.78 17.62 17.80
N GLY A 183 5.00 17.91 19.08
CA GLY A 183 4.01 18.62 19.90
C GLY A 183 3.90 20.06 19.43
N GLY A 184 2.79 20.39 18.76
CA GLY A 184 2.40 21.77 18.48
C GLY A 184 2.15 22.50 19.79
N GLY A 185 3.21 23.11 20.32
CA GLY A 185 3.13 24.02 21.45
C GLY A 185 2.37 25.27 21.02
N GLY A 186 1.17 25.43 21.57
CA GLY A 186 0.53 26.72 21.67
C GLY A 186 1.38 27.65 22.53
N GLY A 187 1.92 28.68 21.90
CA GLY A 187 2.48 29.88 22.49
C GLY A 187 2.56 30.88 21.33
N GLY A 188 1.74 31.91 21.26
CA GLY A 188 1.56 32.90 22.30
C GLY A 188 2.49 34.08 22.00
N GLY A 189 1.98 35.05 21.24
CA GLY A 189 2.51 36.43 21.20
C GLY A 189 3.64 36.71 20.19
N GLY A 190 3.33 37.46 19.12
CA GLY A 190 4.37 37.89 18.19
C GLY A 190 3.94 38.78 17.03
N ARG A 191 3.19 39.85 17.31
CA ARG A 191 3.13 41.13 16.56
C ARG A 191 3.35 41.09 15.03
N GLY A 192 2.26 41.02 14.28
CA GLY A 192 2.19 41.50 12.89
C GLY A 192 1.02 42.49 12.76
N ARG A 193 1.28 43.79 13.01
CA ARG A 193 0.32 44.87 12.75
C ARG A 193 0.17 45.02 11.23
N GLY A 194 -0.83 44.33 10.69
CA GLY A 194 -1.35 44.55 9.35
C GLY A 194 -2.23 45.79 9.33
N ASP A 195 -1.70 46.80 8.67
CA ASP A 195 -2.27 48.08 8.29
C ASP A 195 -3.73 47.95 7.78
N ARG A 196 -4.68 48.58 8.49
CA ARG A 196 -6.03 48.83 7.97
C ARG A 196 -6.34 50.31 8.17
N GLY A 197 -6.04 51.05 7.12
CA GLY A 197 -6.36 52.46 6.97
C GLY A 197 -7.83 52.78 7.21
N ARG A 198 -8.05 53.80 8.03
CA ARG A 198 -9.26 54.62 8.08
C ARG A 198 -8.87 56.05 8.42
N GLY A 199 -9.13 56.96 7.48
CA GLY A 199 -9.08 58.42 7.68
C GLY A 199 -8.95 59.13 6.33
N ARG A 200 -10.05 59.46 5.65
CA ARG A 200 -10.83 60.72 5.74
C ARG A 200 -10.27 61.90 4.91
N ARG A 201 -11.13 62.34 3.99
CA ARG A 201 -11.53 63.74 3.65
C ARG A 201 -10.71 64.59 2.66
N GLY A 202 -11.49 65.26 1.80
CA GLY A 202 -11.19 66.49 1.04
C GLY A 202 -11.12 66.21 -0.46
N GLY A 203 -12.13 66.50 -1.29
CA GLY A 203 -12.51 67.84 -1.77
C GLY A 203 -11.52 68.23 -2.88
N PHE A 204 -11.85 68.43 -4.16
CA PHE A 204 -12.73 69.47 -4.70
C PHE A 204 -12.78 69.33 -6.24
N ARG A 205 -13.97 69.51 -6.82
CA ARG A 205 -14.35 70.24 -8.06
C ARG A 205 -13.45 70.26 -9.30
N GLY A 206 -14.08 69.99 -10.46
CA GLY A 206 -13.64 70.52 -11.76
C GLY A 206 -14.46 70.00 -12.95
N ARG A 207 -15.58 70.66 -13.27
CA ARG A 207 -16.30 70.59 -14.55
C ARG A 207 -15.46 71.24 -15.65
N GLY A 208 -15.60 70.79 -16.90
CA GLY A 208 -15.34 71.65 -18.06
C GLY A 208 -15.20 70.91 -19.38
N PHE A 209 -16.31 70.88 -20.12
CA PHE A 209 -16.50 70.73 -21.58
C PHE A 209 -15.90 69.51 -22.29
#